data_AF-A0A977KXP8-F1
#
_entry.id   AF-A0A977KXP8-F1
#
_cell.length_a   1.000
_cell.length_b   1.000
_cell.length_c   1.000
_cell.angle_alpha   90.00
_cell.angle_beta   90.00
_cell.angle_gamma   90.00
#
_symmetry.space_group_name_H-M   'P 1'
#
loop_
_entity.id
_entity.type
_entity.pdbx_description
1 polymer ?
#
loop_
_entity_poly.entity_id
_entity_poly.type
_entity_poly.pdbx_seq_one_letter_code
_entity_poly.pdbx_strand_id
1 'polypeptide(L)'
;MYSEEKCKEIIEHHPDSCKCCGEKPRGIDPNPYRHQIVEIPPIVLEIVEHRLHERVCDNCGQKTRAILPPEVERSGYGERVVALVSLMSGMYRHSHRMVVSALSDYFGLKIGLGTVSRLRNQGSEAVSIAVEEAKVYVQSQRIVEADETGFKQGNADGKNPEKKKAWLWVAVTPLVTQGNRILFVTKNTDKKREI
;
A
#
# COMPACT_ATOMS: atom_id res chain seq x y z
N MET A 1 -7.61 2.63 25.53
CA MET A 1 -7.42 1.16 25.56
C MET A 1 -8.35 0.52 24.56
N TYR A 2 -7.97 -0.62 23.98
CA TYR A 2 -8.84 -1.47 23.18
C TYR A 2 -9.99 -2.03 24.02
N SER A 3 -11.13 -2.34 23.40
CA SER A 3 -12.23 -3.05 24.06
C SER A 3 -11.81 -4.46 24.47
N GLU A 4 -12.49 -5.04 25.46
CA GLU A 4 -12.21 -6.40 25.96
C GLU A 4 -12.35 -7.45 24.87
N GLU A 5 -13.35 -7.31 24.00
CA GLU A 5 -13.58 -8.17 22.84
C GLU A 5 -12.40 -8.21 21.85
N LYS A 6 -11.53 -7.19 21.88
CA LYS A 6 -10.33 -7.10 21.03
C LYS A 6 -9.08 -7.67 21.70
N CYS A 7 -9.13 -7.95 23.00
CA CYS A 7 -8.03 -8.59 23.70
C CYS A 7 -7.98 -10.06 23.29
N LYS A 8 -6.80 -10.54 22.86
CA LYS A 8 -6.58 -11.97 22.60
C LYS A 8 -6.86 -12.81 23.85
N GLU A 9 -6.50 -12.27 25.01
CA GLU A 9 -6.66 -12.88 26.31
C GLU A 9 -6.76 -11.77 27.37
N ILE A 10 -7.49 -12.03 28.45
CA ILE A 10 -7.58 -11.17 29.64
C ILE A 10 -7.06 -12.00 30.81
N ILE A 11 -5.98 -11.53 31.43
CA ILE A 11 -5.35 -12.18 32.57
C ILE A 11 -5.69 -11.37 33.81
N GLU A 12 -6.46 -11.96 34.71
CA GLU A 12 -6.87 -11.31 35.96
C GLU A 12 -5.75 -11.42 36.99
N HIS A 13 -5.35 -10.27 37.53
CA HIS A 13 -4.36 -10.18 38.60
C HIS A 13 -5.05 -9.70 39.88
N HIS A 14 -5.12 -10.58 40.87
CA HIS A 14 -5.63 -10.24 42.20
C HIS A 14 -4.46 -10.07 43.18
N PRO A 15 -4.55 -9.16 44.16
CA PRO A 15 -3.53 -9.05 45.18
C PRO A 15 -3.49 -10.31 46.05
N ASP A 16 -2.32 -10.95 46.16
CA ASP A 16 -2.13 -12.12 47.02
C ASP A 16 -2.09 -11.76 48.51
N SER A 17 -1.68 -10.53 48.83
CA SER A 17 -1.56 -10.03 50.19
C SER A 17 -1.90 -8.54 50.32
N CYS A 18 -2.45 -8.16 51.47
CA CYS A 18 -2.71 -6.79 51.85
C CYS A 18 -1.39 -6.08 52.13
N LYS A 19 -1.19 -4.91 51.53
CA LYS A 19 0.03 -4.10 51.73
C LYS A 19 0.23 -3.63 53.18
N CYS A 20 -0.79 -3.64 54.02
CA CYS A 20 -0.72 -3.19 55.42
C CYS A 20 -0.45 -4.33 56.40
N CYS A 21 -1.22 -5.42 56.35
CA CYS A 21 -1.16 -6.51 57.34
C CYS A 21 -0.69 -7.86 56.79
N GLY A 22 -0.51 -7.99 55.47
CA GLY A 22 -0.09 -9.24 54.82
C GLY A 22 -1.20 -10.30 54.63
N GLU A 23 -2.38 -10.12 55.21
CA GLU A 23 -3.51 -11.03 54.99
C GLU A 23 -4.06 -10.98 53.56
N LYS A 24 -4.68 -12.08 53.09
CA LYS A 24 -5.25 -12.15 51.73
C LYS A 24 -6.53 -11.29 51.61
N PRO A 25 -6.55 -10.27 50.73
CA PRO A 25 -7.75 -9.46 50.51
C PRO A 25 -8.91 -10.30 49.95
N ARG A 26 -10.16 -9.92 50.28
CA ARG A 26 -11.40 -10.55 49.79
C ARG A 26 -12.29 -9.51 49.10
N GLY A 27 -13.15 -9.96 48.20
CA GLY A 27 -14.12 -9.12 47.49
C GLY A 27 -14.03 -9.26 45.98
N ILE A 28 -14.94 -8.58 45.29
CA ILE A 28 -14.98 -8.48 43.83
C ILE A 28 -14.86 -7.00 43.50
N ASP A 29 -13.92 -6.66 42.62
CA ASP A 29 -13.84 -5.32 42.04
C ASP A 29 -14.55 -5.32 40.67
N PRO A 30 -15.72 -4.69 40.54
CA PRO A 30 -16.45 -4.65 39.28
C PRO A 30 -15.84 -3.72 38.23
N ASN A 31 -14.83 -2.90 38.59
CA ASN A 31 -14.20 -1.95 37.68
C ASN A 31 -12.68 -1.95 37.86
N PRO A 32 -11.99 -3.05 37.50
CA PRO A 32 -10.56 -3.18 37.68
C PRO A 32 -9.81 -2.14 36.84
N TYR A 33 -8.66 -1.68 37.35
CA TYR A 33 -7.73 -0.90 36.53
C TYR A 33 -7.18 -1.76 35.40
N ARG A 34 -7.41 -1.34 34.16
CA ARG A 34 -6.97 -2.08 32.97
C ARG A 34 -5.57 -1.62 32.58
N HIS A 35 -4.68 -2.55 32.24
CA HIS A 35 -3.38 -2.32 31.60
C HIS A 35 -3.25 -3.25 30.39
N GLN A 36 -2.85 -2.72 29.23
CA GLN A 36 -2.82 -3.47 27.98
C GLN A 36 -1.42 -3.42 27.37
N ILE A 37 -0.91 -4.60 27.01
CA ILE A 37 0.27 -4.75 26.17
C ILE A 37 -0.22 -5.07 24.76
N VAL A 38 0.27 -4.33 23.76
CA VAL A 38 -0.09 -4.50 22.36
C VAL A 38 1.16 -4.95 21.63
N GLU A 39 1.09 -6.11 20.98
CA GLU A 39 2.21 -6.70 20.28
C GLU A 39 1.85 -6.98 18.82
N ILE A 40 2.83 -6.83 17.92
CA ILE A 40 2.71 -7.21 16.52
C ILE A 40 3.30 -8.62 16.37
N PRO A 41 2.49 -9.65 16.08
CA PRO A 41 3.00 -11.00 15.93
C PRO A 41 3.97 -11.10 14.74
N PRO A 42 4.86 -12.10 14.72
CA PRO A 42 5.75 -12.32 13.58
C PRO A 42 4.96 -12.45 12.28
N ILE A 43 5.35 -11.68 11.26
CA ILE A 43 4.69 -11.70 9.96
C ILE A 43 5.46 -12.62 9.01
N VAL A 44 4.80 -13.68 8.54
CA VAL A 44 5.41 -14.71 7.69
C VAL A 44 4.89 -14.58 6.26
N LEU A 45 5.79 -14.71 5.27
CA LEU A 45 5.43 -14.71 3.86
C LEU A 45 4.78 -16.04 3.46
N GLU A 46 3.65 -15.96 2.77
CA GLU A 46 3.03 -17.09 2.08
C GLU A 46 3.61 -17.17 0.66
N ILE A 47 4.42 -18.19 0.39
CA ILE A 47 5.11 -18.37 -0.90
C ILE A 47 4.52 -19.60 -1.60
N VAL A 48 3.98 -19.39 -2.80
CA VAL A 48 3.48 -20.46 -3.69
C VAL A 48 4.38 -20.56 -4.90
N GLU A 49 4.97 -21.75 -5.11
CA GLU A 49 5.86 -22.01 -6.24
C GLU A 49 5.13 -22.78 -7.36
N HIS A 50 5.06 -22.18 -8.55
CA HIS A 50 4.52 -22.83 -9.74
C HIS A 50 5.64 -23.48 -10.55
N ARG A 51 5.70 -24.82 -10.57
CA ARG A 51 6.71 -25.59 -11.32
C ARG A 51 6.21 -25.95 -12.72
N LEU A 52 6.82 -25.32 -13.72
CA LEU A 52 6.50 -25.55 -15.13
C LEU A 52 7.43 -26.60 -15.72
N HIS A 53 7.05 -27.87 -15.59
CA HIS A 53 7.84 -28.99 -16.09
C HIS A 53 7.88 -29.03 -17.62
N GLU A 54 9.00 -29.50 -18.15
CA GLU A 54 9.20 -29.77 -19.57
C GLU A 54 9.25 -31.28 -19.80
N ARG A 55 8.55 -31.77 -20.82
CA ARG A 55 8.51 -33.18 -21.20
C ARG A 55 8.88 -33.33 -22.68
N VAL A 56 9.50 -34.46 -23.00
CA VAL A 56 9.88 -34.83 -24.36
C VAL A 56 8.79 -35.76 -24.91
N CYS A 57 8.34 -35.52 -26.14
CA CYS A 57 7.40 -36.41 -26.81
C CYS A 57 8.13 -37.64 -27.36
N ASP A 58 7.69 -38.85 -26.98
CA ASP A 58 8.33 -40.10 -27.43
C ASP A 58 8.19 -40.34 -28.94
N ASN A 59 7.20 -39.73 -29.59
CA ASN A 59 6.93 -39.92 -31.02
C ASN A 59 7.76 -38.99 -31.92
N CYS A 60 7.95 -37.73 -31.54
CA CYS A 60 8.62 -36.72 -32.38
C CYS A 60 9.84 -36.06 -31.75
N GLY A 61 10.16 -36.39 -30.49
CA GLY A 61 11.29 -35.79 -29.76
C GLY A 61 11.08 -34.33 -29.32
N GLN A 62 9.93 -33.71 -29.63
CA GLN A 62 9.66 -32.32 -29.29
C GLN A 62 9.62 -32.12 -27.77
N LYS A 63 10.34 -31.10 -27.28
CA LYS A 63 10.25 -30.66 -25.88
C LYS A 63 9.12 -29.66 -25.72
N THR A 64 8.22 -29.92 -24.78
CA THR A 64 7.07 -29.06 -24.48
C THR A 64 7.05 -28.73 -23.00
N ARG A 65 7.01 -27.44 -22.67
CA ARG A 65 6.94 -26.94 -21.29
C ARG A 65 5.51 -26.59 -20.92
N ALA A 66 5.11 -26.91 -19.69
CA ALA A 66 3.85 -26.45 -19.12
C ALA A 66 3.77 -24.92 -19.14
N ILE A 67 2.58 -24.40 -19.41
CA ILE A 67 2.32 -22.96 -19.44
C ILE A 67 1.76 -22.56 -18.06
N LEU A 68 2.16 -21.38 -17.58
CA LEU A 68 1.59 -20.82 -16.35
C LEU A 68 0.10 -20.52 -16.58
N PRO A 69 -0.82 -21.00 -15.72
CA PRO A 69 -2.25 -20.70 -15.87
C PRO A 69 -2.51 -19.19 -15.92
N PRO A 70 -3.46 -18.71 -16.74
CA PRO A 70 -3.75 -17.29 -16.89
C PRO A 70 -4.25 -16.62 -15.61
N GLU A 71 -4.80 -17.39 -14.67
CA GLU A 71 -5.25 -16.92 -13.37
C GLU A 71 -4.08 -16.59 -12.42
N VAL A 72 -2.88 -17.11 -12.70
CA VAL A 72 -1.70 -16.84 -11.89
C VAL A 72 -1.06 -15.52 -12.32
N GLU A 73 -0.96 -14.61 -11.36
CA GLU A 73 -0.37 -13.30 -11.56
C GLU A 73 1.11 -13.42 -12.00
N ARG A 74 1.38 -12.99 -13.24
CA ARG A 74 2.72 -13.04 -13.86
C ARG A 74 3.73 -12.14 -13.17
N SER A 75 3.25 -11.14 -12.43
CA SER A 75 4.06 -10.27 -11.58
C SER A 75 4.86 -11.05 -10.53
N GLY A 76 4.39 -12.23 -10.10
CA GLY A 76 5.01 -13.05 -9.07
C GLY A 76 4.79 -12.52 -7.64
N TYR A 77 3.92 -11.53 -7.46
CA TYR A 77 3.55 -10.96 -6.17
C TYR A 77 2.03 -10.89 -6.05
N GLY A 78 1.50 -11.31 -4.90
CA GLY A 78 0.07 -11.25 -4.63
C GLY A 78 -0.42 -9.83 -4.32
N GLU A 79 -1.74 -9.66 -4.34
CA GLU A 79 -2.44 -8.37 -4.18
C GLU A 79 -2.06 -7.63 -2.89
N ARG A 80 -1.86 -8.34 -1.78
CA ARG A 80 -1.44 -7.73 -0.50
C ARG A 80 -0.08 -7.04 -0.58
N VAL A 81 0.86 -7.60 -1.35
CA VAL A 81 2.17 -6.97 -1.57
C VAL A 81 2.02 -5.73 -2.45
N VAL A 82 1.20 -5.80 -3.51
CA VAL A 82 0.88 -4.66 -4.38
C VAL A 82 0.27 -3.52 -3.55
N ALA A 83 -0.69 -3.83 -2.68
CA ALA A 83 -1.36 -2.86 -1.81
C ALA A 83 -0.37 -2.20 -0.83
N LEU A 84 0.50 -2.97 -0.17
CA LEU A 84 1.53 -2.44 0.73
C LEU A 84 2.50 -1.51 0.01
N VAL A 85 3.01 -1.92 -1.16
CA VAL A 85 3.90 -1.08 -1.98
C VAL A 85 3.20 0.21 -2.38
N SER A 86 1.93 0.14 -2.77
CA SER A 86 1.13 1.30 -3.19
C SER A 86 0.87 2.25 -2.02
N LEU A 87 0.55 1.73 -0.84
CA LEU A 87 0.32 2.52 0.36
C LEU A 87 1.61 3.22 0.83
N MET A 88 2.72 2.48 0.90
CA MET A 88 4.02 3.04 1.30
C MET A 88 4.50 4.10 0.32
N SER A 89 4.41 3.84 -0.99
CA SER A 89 4.89 4.77 -2.02
C SER A 89 3.97 5.97 -2.21
N GLY A 90 2.65 5.75 -2.11
CA GLY A 90 1.62 6.75 -2.37
C GLY A 90 1.33 7.60 -1.14
N MET A 91 0.69 6.98 -0.14
CA MET A 91 0.23 7.68 1.07
C MET A 91 1.40 8.10 1.96
N TYR A 92 2.32 7.18 2.25
CA TYR A 92 3.45 7.46 3.15
C TYR A 92 4.68 8.06 2.44
N ARG A 93 4.60 8.24 1.11
CA ARG A 93 5.62 8.89 0.28
C ARG A 93 7.03 8.31 0.44
N HIS A 94 7.14 7.04 0.78
CA HIS A 94 8.43 6.36 0.84
C HIS A 94 9.09 6.35 -0.54
N SER A 95 10.38 6.64 -0.59
CA SER A 95 11.16 6.40 -1.80
C SER A 95 11.19 4.91 -2.14
N HIS A 96 11.44 4.54 -3.39
CA HIS A 96 11.52 3.11 -3.75
C HIS A 96 12.55 2.36 -2.90
N ARG A 97 13.66 3.00 -2.50
CA ARG A 97 14.67 2.40 -1.62
C ARG A 97 14.12 2.15 -0.22
N MET A 98 13.37 3.11 0.34
CA MET A 98 12.72 2.94 1.64
C MET A 98 11.68 1.81 1.61
N VAL A 99 10.95 1.66 0.50
CA VAL A 99 9.99 0.55 0.33
C VAL A 99 10.73 -0.80 0.31
N VAL A 100 11.82 -0.91 -0.44
CA VAL A 100 12.66 -2.13 -0.45
C VAL A 100 13.16 -2.47 0.96
N SER A 101 13.73 -1.49 1.66
CA SER A 101 14.23 -1.69 3.03
C SER A 101 13.11 -2.10 3.98
N ALA A 102 12.00 -1.36 4.02
CA ALA A 102 10.88 -1.66 4.89
C ALA A 102 10.31 -3.07 4.66
N LEU A 103 10.15 -3.48 3.39
CA LEU A 103 9.64 -4.82 3.08
C LEU A 103 10.63 -5.93 3.48
N SER A 104 11.93 -5.68 3.35
CA SER A 104 12.97 -6.58 3.84
C SER A 104 12.97 -6.66 5.38
N ASP A 105 12.88 -5.52 6.07
CA ASP A 105 13.02 -5.44 7.52
C ASP A 105 11.80 -6.01 8.24
N TYR A 106 10.58 -5.72 7.75
CA TYR A 106 9.34 -6.19 8.39
C TYR A 106 8.93 -7.61 8.01
N PHE A 107 9.22 -8.03 6.78
CA PHE A 107 8.68 -9.30 6.23
C PHE A 107 9.77 -10.24 5.69
N GLY A 108 11.04 -9.83 5.66
CA GLY A 108 12.10 -10.57 4.96
C GLY A 108 11.92 -10.60 3.44
N LEU A 109 11.04 -9.75 2.89
CA LEU A 109 10.67 -9.78 1.48
C LEU A 109 11.75 -9.12 0.62
N LYS A 110 12.43 -9.94 -0.20
CA LYS A 110 13.51 -9.48 -1.09
C LYS A 110 12.95 -9.04 -2.44
N ILE A 111 12.97 -7.72 -2.70
CA ILE A 111 12.52 -7.14 -3.97
C ILE A 111 13.49 -6.08 -4.49
N GLY A 112 13.53 -5.91 -5.81
CA GLY A 112 14.32 -4.86 -6.46
C GLY A 112 13.56 -3.55 -6.66
N LEU A 113 14.29 -2.46 -6.90
CA LEU A 113 13.71 -1.13 -7.17
C LEU A 113 12.79 -1.12 -8.40
N GLY A 114 13.14 -1.88 -9.45
CA GLY A 114 12.31 -2.02 -10.65
C GLY A 114 10.97 -2.70 -10.34
N THR A 115 10.97 -3.69 -9.45
CA THR A 115 9.76 -4.36 -8.98
C THR A 115 8.85 -3.41 -8.22
N VAL A 116 9.40 -2.57 -7.32
CA VAL A 116 8.60 -1.55 -6.61
C VAL A 116 7.87 -0.64 -7.60
N SER A 117 8.57 -0.16 -8.63
CA SER A 117 7.97 0.68 -9.68
C SER A 117 6.83 -0.04 -10.41
N ARG A 118 7.04 -1.31 -10.77
CA ARG A 118 6.04 -2.14 -11.45
C ARG A 118 4.81 -2.39 -10.57
N LEU A 119 4.99 -2.79 -9.31
CA LEU A 119 3.90 -3.04 -8.37
C LEU A 119 3.13 -1.77 -8.05
N ARG A 120 3.80 -0.62 -7.96
CA ARG A 120 3.14 0.68 -7.83
C ARG A 120 2.24 0.99 -9.03
N ASN A 121 2.70 0.70 -10.26
CA ASN A 121 1.87 0.89 -11.45
C ASN A 121 0.69 -0.10 -11.47
N GLN A 122 0.90 -1.35 -11.05
CA GLN A 122 -0.17 -2.33 -10.90
C GLN A 122 -1.25 -1.86 -9.91
N GLY A 123 -0.85 -1.31 -8.76
CA GLY A 123 -1.79 -0.74 -7.79
C GLY A 123 -2.50 0.50 -8.33
N SER A 124 -1.80 1.34 -9.11
CA SER A 124 -2.41 2.49 -9.79
C SER A 124 -3.46 2.08 -10.81
N GLU A 125 -3.22 0.99 -11.55
CA GLU A 125 -4.19 0.43 -12.50
C GLU A 125 -5.40 -0.15 -11.77
N ALA A 126 -5.18 -0.86 -10.65
CA ALA A 126 -6.25 -1.47 -9.88
C ALA A 126 -7.26 -0.45 -9.31
N VAL A 127 -6.84 0.80 -9.08
CA VAL A 127 -7.71 1.88 -8.59
C VAL A 127 -8.16 2.86 -9.68
N SER A 128 -7.86 2.59 -10.95
CA SER A 128 -8.09 3.53 -12.06
C SER A 128 -9.56 3.92 -12.21
N ILE A 129 -10.48 2.96 -12.06
CA ILE A 129 -11.93 3.18 -12.14
C ILE A 129 -12.39 4.16 -11.04
N ALA A 130 -12.02 3.89 -9.79
CA ALA A 130 -12.39 4.76 -8.67
C ALA A 130 -11.79 6.17 -8.80
N VAL A 131 -10.59 6.28 -9.38
CA VAL A 131 -9.97 7.58 -9.68
C VAL A 131 -10.76 8.32 -10.77
N GLU A 132 -11.23 7.64 -11.81
CA GLU A 132 -12.03 8.27 -12.85
C GLU A 132 -13.42 8.69 -12.34
N GLU A 133 -14.07 7.87 -11.51
CA GLU A 133 -15.33 8.25 -10.84
C GLU A 133 -15.15 9.49 -9.95
N ALA A 134 -14.07 9.53 -9.15
CA ALA A 134 -13.72 10.70 -8.35
C ALA A 134 -13.49 11.94 -9.22
N LYS A 135 -12.90 11.78 -10.40
CA LYS A 135 -12.65 12.87 -11.35
C LYS A 135 -13.96 13.43 -11.89
N VAL A 136 -14.86 12.56 -12.34
CA VAL A 136 -16.19 12.96 -12.83
C VAL A 136 -16.96 13.69 -11.73
N TYR A 137 -16.89 13.19 -10.50
CA TYR A 137 -17.51 13.86 -9.35
C TYR A 137 -16.97 15.28 -9.15
N VAL A 138 -15.64 15.44 -9.08
CA VAL A 138 -14.99 16.75 -8.89
C VAL A 138 -15.37 17.72 -10.00
N GLN A 139 -15.38 17.27 -11.26
CA GLN A 139 -15.76 18.08 -12.42
C GLN A 139 -17.22 18.55 -12.40
N SER A 140 -18.11 17.79 -11.75
CA SER A 140 -19.53 18.15 -11.60
C SER A 140 -19.80 19.16 -10.49
N GLN A 141 -18.83 19.45 -9.61
CA GLN A 141 -19.05 20.33 -8.47
C GLN A 141 -19.10 21.80 -8.89
N ARG A 142 -20.03 22.54 -8.30
CA ARG A 142 -20.18 24.00 -8.52
C ARG A 142 -18.95 24.80 -8.05
N ILE A 143 -18.33 24.34 -6.97
CA ILE A 143 -17.15 24.98 -6.36
C ILE A 143 -16.10 23.90 -6.16
N VAL A 144 -14.90 24.16 -6.67
CA VAL A 144 -13.72 23.31 -6.52
C VAL A 144 -12.57 24.20 -6.06
N GLU A 145 -11.95 23.82 -4.95
CA GLU A 145 -10.72 24.47 -4.49
C GLU A 145 -9.54 23.72 -5.10
N ALA A 146 -8.78 24.40 -5.96
CA ALA A 146 -7.66 23.80 -6.68
C ALA A 146 -6.34 24.50 -6.34
N ASP A 147 -5.29 23.71 -6.16
CA ASP A 147 -3.92 24.19 -5.98
C ASP A 147 -2.96 23.44 -6.92
N GLU A 148 -1.92 24.14 -7.38
CA GLU A 148 -0.90 23.61 -8.28
C GLU A 148 0.48 23.57 -7.61
N THR A 149 1.15 22.43 -7.69
CA THR A 149 2.54 22.30 -7.26
C THR A 149 3.41 21.84 -8.43
N GLY A 150 4.34 22.71 -8.85
CA GLY A 150 5.31 22.40 -9.89
C GLY A 150 6.56 21.69 -9.35
N PHE A 151 7.12 20.75 -10.11
CA PHE A 151 8.39 20.09 -9.81
C PHE A 151 9.24 19.84 -11.06
N LYS A 152 10.56 19.69 -10.88
CA LYS A 152 11.47 19.33 -11.97
C LYS A 152 11.25 17.87 -12.35
N GLN A 153 10.92 17.61 -13.60
CA GLN A 153 10.82 16.25 -14.12
C GLN A 153 12.10 15.88 -14.87
N GLY A 154 12.67 14.72 -14.55
CA GLY A 154 13.81 14.16 -15.29
C GLY A 154 13.42 13.69 -16.70
N ASN A 155 14.37 13.13 -17.44
CA ASN A 155 14.16 12.55 -18.78
C ASN A 155 14.67 11.10 -18.87
N ALA A 156 14.62 10.36 -17.76
CA ALA A 156 15.17 9.01 -17.70
C ALA A 156 14.42 8.01 -18.60
N ASP A 157 13.14 8.29 -18.90
CA ASP A 157 12.28 7.49 -19.77
C ASP A 157 12.21 8.03 -21.22
N GLY A 158 12.97 9.09 -21.54
CA GLY A 158 12.97 9.73 -22.85
C GLY A 158 11.72 10.57 -23.16
N LYS A 159 10.75 10.68 -22.24
CA LYS A 159 9.47 11.36 -22.47
C LYS A 159 9.47 12.85 -22.16
N ASN A 160 10.61 13.40 -21.73
CA ASN A 160 10.79 14.82 -21.42
C ASN A 160 12.12 15.38 -21.97
N PRO A 161 12.37 15.30 -23.29
CA PRO A 161 13.64 15.72 -23.89
C PRO A 161 13.95 17.20 -23.66
N GLU A 162 12.91 18.03 -23.58
CA GLU A 162 13.00 19.47 -23.34
C GLU A 162 13.13 19.84 -21.84
N LYS A 163 13.20 18.85 -20.93
CA LYS A 163 13.33 19.03 -19.46
C LYS A 163 12.29 19.98 -18.86
N LYS A 164 11.04 19.88 -19.33
CA LYS A 164 9.92 20.66 -18.82
C LYS A 164 9.61 20.29 -17.37
N LYS A 165 9.05 21.25 -16.63
CA LYS A 165 8.49 20.99 -15.30
C LYS A 165 7.22 20.15 -15.46
N ALA A 166 6.98 19.31 -14.45
CA ALA A 166 5.69 18.66 -14.27
C ALA A 166 4.89 19.39 -13.19
N TRP A 167 3.59 19.24 -13.25
CA TRP A 167 2.64 19.85 -12.33
C TRP A 167 1.82 18.76 -11.66
N LEU A 168 1.54 18.95 -10.37
CA LEU A 168 0.56 18.18 -9.63
C LEU A 168 -0.59 19.12 -9.30
N TRP A 169 -1.79 18.75 -9.72
CA TRP A 169 -3.02 19.46 -9.38
C TRP A 169 -3.73 18.71 -8.25
N VAL A 170 -4.12 19.45 -7.22
CA VAL A 170 -4.95 18.93 -6.15
C VAL A 170 -6.26 19.68 -6.19
N ALA A 171 -7.36 18.93 -6.31
CA ALA A 171 -8.71 19.46 -6.24
C ALA A 171 -9.40 18.95 -4.98
N VAL A 172 -10.00 19.85 -4.22
CA VAL A 172 -10.73 19.56 -2.99
C VAL A 172 -12.19 19.94 -3.17
N THR A 173 -13.05 19.01 -2.79
CA THR A 173 -14.51 19.15 -2.76
C THR A 173 -15.03 18.58 -1.43
N PRO A 174 -16.30 18.81 -1.05
CA PRO A 174 -16.80 18.38 0.27
C PRO A 174 -16.67 16.88 0.57
N LEU A 175 -16.69 16.02 -0.47
CA LEU A 175 -16.65 14.55 -0.31
C LEU A 175 -15.39 13.91 -0.89
N VAL A 176 -14.64 14.61 -1.75
CA VAL A 176 -13.51 14.04 -2.49
C VAL A 176 -12.35 15.03 -2.50
N THR A 177 -11.19 14.55 -2.04
CA THR A 177 -9.90 15.17 -2.34
C THR A 177 -9.22 14.32 -3.41
N GLN A 178 -9.09 14.87 -4.62
CA GLN A 178 -8.44 14.20 -5.72
C GLN A 178 -7.09 14.85 -6.02
N GLY A 179 -6.00 14.12 -5.73
CA GLY A 179 -4.67 14.45 -6.21
C GLY A 179 -4.50 13.86 -7.60
N ASN A 180 -4.85 14.62 -8.64
CA ASN A 180 -4.72 14.10 -9.99
C ASN A 180 -3.29 14.37 -10.46
N ARG A 181 -2.50 13.29 -10.58
CA ARG A 181 -1.16 13.34 -11.18
C ARG A 181 -1.32 13.44 -12.70
N ILE A 182 -1.96 14.51 -13.16
CA ILE A 182 -2.06 14.77 -14.59
C ILE A 182 -0.67 15.19 -15.02
N LEU A 183 0.02 14.29 -15.72
CA LEU A 183 1.18 14.64 -16.54
C LEU A 183 0.70 15.52 -17.69
N PHE A 184 0.28 16.75 -17.38
CA PHE A 184 0.34 17.82 -18.34
C PHE A 184 1.81 18.21 -18.42
N VAL A 185 2.52 17.66 -19.42
CA VAL A 185 3.65 18.39 -19.98
C VAL A 185 3.04 19.60 -20.68
N THR A 186 2.70 20.65 -19.92
CA THR A 186 2.23 21.90 -20.51
C THR A 186 3.39 22.45 -21.33
N LYS A 187 3.22 22.43 -22.66
CA LYS A 187 4.05 23.23 -23.57
C LYS A 187 3.72 24.69 -23.29
N ASN A 188 4.53 25.30 -22.44
CA ASN A 188 4.68 26.73 -22.30
C ASN A 188 3.47 27.52 -21.79
N THR A 189 3.81 28.52 -20.98
CA THR A 189 3.07 29.71 -20.62
C THR A 189 1.90 30.06 -21.55
N ASP A 190 0.67 29.86 -21.08
CA ASP A 190 -0.31 30.93 -21.02
C ASP A 190 -1.46 30.52 -20.10
N LYS A 191 -1.78 31.41 -19.16
CA LYS A 191 -2.94 31.31 -18.27
C LYS A 191 -4.20 31.08 -19.10
N LYS A 192 -4.71 29.85 -19.17
CA LYS A 192 -6.14 29.62 -19.33
C LYS A 192 -6.58 28.42 -18.49
N ARG A 193 -7.45 28.75 -17.54
CA ARG A 193 -8.41 27.86 -16.89
C ARG A 193 -8.93 26.84 -17.90
N GLU A 194 -8.87 25.57 -17.55
CA GLU A 194 -10.04 24.69 -17.62
C GLU A 194 -9.79 23.48 -16.70
N ILE A 195 -10.54 23.51 -15.60
CA ILE A 195 -10.70 22.56 -14.49
C ILE A 195 -9.49 22.44 -13.56
#